data_AF-A0A9P4NS99-F1
#
_entry.id   AF-A0A9P4NS99-F1
#
_cell.length_a   1.000
_cell.length_b   1.000
_cell.length_c   1.000
_cell.angle_alpha   90.00
_cell.angle_beta   90.00
_cell.angle_gamma   90.00
#
_symmetry.space_group_name_H-M   'P 1'
#
loop_
_entity.id
_entity.type
_entity.pdbx_description
1 polymer ?
#
loop_
_entity_poly.entity_id
_entity_poly.type
_entity_poly.pdbx_seq_one_letter_code
_entity_poly.pdbx_strand_id
1 'polypeptide(L)'
;MRQEVRRLIQEVCVQRRIEKAMVIDTFLNPDDEKIIDNLDEFTGEFEADLIEMFQPESEDEEVVEESIVRVTHNEAANALAVLTLYEEQANDGDPNLLLRLQKLERQITVRRIKGGKQMELTHYFKQ
;
A
#
# COMPACT_ATOMS: atom_id res chain seq x y z
N MET A 1 -0.63 6.44 -32.24
CA MET A 1 -1.01 5.25 -31.45
C MET A 1 -2.52 4.96 -31.48
N ARG A 2 -3.41 5.91 -31.13
CA ARG A 2 -4.89 5.69 -31.11
C ARG A 2 -5.51 5.26 -32.45
N GLN A 3 -5.07 5.87 -33.55
CA GLN A 3 -5.54 5.51 -34.90
C GLN A 3 -5.15 4.07 -35.27
N GLU A 4 -4.00 3.59 -34.79
CA GLU A 4 -3.51 2.24 -35.05
C GLU A 4 -4.30 1.19 -34.26
N VAL A 5 -4.62 1.49 -32.99
CA VAL A 5 -5.48 0.63 -32.17
C VAL A 5 -6.88 0.49 -32.78
N ARG A 6 -7.45 1.60 -33.27
CA ARG A 6 -8.74 1.58 -33.99
C ARG A 6 -8.69 0.74 -35.26
N ARG A 7 -7.60 0.86 -36.04
CA ARG A 7 -7.36 0.09 -37.26
C ARG A 7 -7.32 -1.42 -36.97
N LEU A 8 -6.57 -1.84 -35.94
CA LEU A 8 -6.45 -3.24 -35.55
C LEU A 8 -7.79 -3.84 -35.08
N ILE A 9 -8.56 -3.10 -34.28
CA ILE A 9 -9.89 -3.57 -33.83
C ILE A 9 -10.82 -3.75 -35.02
N GLN A 10 -10.79 -2.83 -35.99
CA GLN A 10 -11.57 -2.94 -37.21
C GLN A 10 -11.15 -4.15 -38.06
N GLU A 11 -9.84 -4.42 -38.17
CA GLU A 11 -9.32 -5.59 -38.87
C GLU A 11 -9.80 -6.91 -38.22
N VAL A 12 -9.78 -6.99 -36.89
CA VAL A 12 -10.25 -8.17 -36.14
C VAL A 12 -11.77 -8.36 -36.26
N CYS A 13 -12.55 -7.28 -36.32
CA CYS A 13 -13.98 -7.32 -36.65
C CYS A 13 -14.23 -7.88 -38.07
N VAL A 14 -13.46 -7.43 -39.07
CA VAL A 14 -13.57 -7.91 -40.45
C VAL A 14 -13.24 -9.41 -40.54
N GLN A 15 -12.29 -9.88 -39.74
CA GLN A 15 -11.95 -11.30 -39.61
C GLN A 15 -13.01 -12.13 -38.85
N ARG A 16 -14.14 -11.54 -38.43
CA ARG A 16 -15.22 -12.15 -37.63
C ARG A 16 -14.76 -12.82 -36.34
N ARG A 17 -13.60 -12.42 -35.81
CA ARG A 17 -13.07 -12.93 -34.53
C ARG A 17 -13.75 -12.27 -33.33
N ILE A 18 -14.34 -11.10 -33.56
CA ILE A 18 -15.20 -10.39 -32.61
C ILE A 18 -16.43 -9.89 -33.37
N GLU A 19 -17.62 -10.00 -32.76
CA GLU A 19 -18.89 -9.68 -33.43
C GLU A 19 -19.13 -8.16 -33.54
N LYS A 20 -18.61 -7.38 -32.59
CA LYS A 20 -18.78 -5.93 -32.55
C LYS A 20 -17.59 -5.27 -31.86
N ALA A 21 -17.09 -4.19 -32.46
CA ALA A 21 -16.08 -3.36 -31.84
C ALA A 21 -16.66 -2.66 -30.60
N MET A 22 -15.97 -2.77 -29.47
CA MET A 22 -16.30 -2.02 -28.26
C MET A 22 -15.99 -0.54 -28.45
N VAL A 23 -16.77 0.34 -27.81
CA VAL A 23 -16.46 1.76 -27.75
C VAL A 23 -15.24 1.94 -26.84
N ILE A 24 -14.08 2.21 -27.45
CA ILE A 24 -12.80 2.29 -26.72
C ILE A 24 -12.44 3.70 -26.25
N ASP A 25 -13.26 4.70 -26.56
CA ASP A 25 -12.92 6.11 -26.29
C ASP A 25 -12.76 6.39 -24.78
N THR A 26 -13.40 5.58 -23.93
CA THR A 26 -13.22 5.60 -22.47
C THR A 26 -11.99 4.83 -21.97
N PHE A 27 -11.37 4.03 -22.82
CA PHE A 27 -10.18 3.23 -22.52
C PHE A 27 -8.89 3.84 -23.08
N LEU A 28 -9.03 4.81 -23.98
CA LEU A 28 -7.92 5.64 -24.40
C LEU A 28 -7.79 6.76 -23.37
N ASN A 29 -6.56 7.07 -23.01
CA ASN A 29 -6.23 8.25 -22.22
C ASN A 29 -6.95 9.49 -22.80
N PRO A 30 -7.40 10.48 -22.04
CA PRO A 30 -7.92 11.74 -22.59
C PRO A 30 -6.91 12.42 -23.52
N ASP A 31 -7.38 13.22 -24.49
CA ASP A 31 -6.50 13.89 -25.48
C ASP A 31 -5.52 14.88 -24.80
N ASP A 32 -5.89 15.38 -23.63
CA ASP A 32 -5.10 16.32 -22.83
C ASP A 32 -4.09 15.63 -21.89
N GLU A 33 -4.12 14.29 -21.78
CA GLU A 33 -3.18 13.55 -20.95
C GLU A 33 -1.85 13.39 -21.68
N LYS A 34 -0.86 14.20 -21.29
CA LYS A 34 0.52 14.05 -21.74
C LYS A 34 1.14 12.81 -21.09
N ILE A 35 1.36 11.77 -21.88
CA ILE A 35 2.14 10.61 -21.47
C ILE A 35 3.62 10.97 -21.65
N ILE A 36 4.35 11.07 -20.55
CA ILE A 36 5.79 11.33 -20.55
C ILE A 36 6.50 9.98 -20.59
N ASP A 37 6.99 9.59 -21.78
CA ASP A 37 7.68 8.31 -21.98
C ASP A 37 9.16 8.34 -21.54
N ASN A 38 9.69 9.52 -21.21
CA ASN A 38 11.08 9.72 -20.79
C ASN A 38 11.16 9.98 -19.28
N LEU A 39 11.86 9.11 -18.56
CA LEU A 39 12.05 9.22 -17.11
C LEU A 39 12.73 10.53 -16.68
N ASP A 40 13.55 11.12 -17.56
CA ASP A 40 14.26 12.38 -17.29
C ASP A 40 13.35 13.62 -17.30
N GLU A 41 12.18 13.55 -17.96
CA GLU A 41 11.15 14.61 -17.92
C GLU A 41 10.15 14.42 -16.76
N PHE A 42 10.18 13.27 -16.08
CA PHE A 42 9.24 12.91 -15.01
C PHE A 42 9.60 13.53 -13.65
N THR A 43 10.84 13.96 -13.45
CA THR A 43 11.38 14.24 -12.10
C THR A 43 11.13 15.66 -11.57
N GLY A 44 10.80 16.64 -12.42
CA GLY A 44 10.76 18.05 -12.00
C GLY A 44 9.45 18.52 -11.37
N GLU A 45 8.33 18.41 -12.11
CA GLU A 45 7.02 18.92 -11.68
C GLU A 45 6.33 17.96 -10.70
N PHE A 46 6.48 16.65 -10.89
CA PHE A 46 5.81 15.65 -10.05
C PHE A 46 6.41 15.55 -8.64
N GLU A 47 7.72 15.79 -8.47
CA GLU A 47 8.34 15.87 -7.15
C GLU A 47 7.83 17.09 -6.38
N ALA A 48 7.69 18.25 -7.03
CA ALA A 48 7.18 19.46 -6.40
C ALA A 48 5.72 19.29 -5.93
N ASP A 49 4.86 18.76 -6.79
CA ASP A 49 3.45 18.51 -6.47
C ASP A 49 3.26 17.43 -5.40
N LEU A 50 4.10 16.38 -5.39
CA LEU A 50 4.12 15.40 -4.32
C LEU A 50 4.60 16.02 -2.99
N ILE A 51 5.65 16.84 -3.03
CA ILE A 51 6.15 17.48 -1.81
C ILE A 51 5.09 18.43 -1.24
N GLU A 52 4.39 19.20 -2.07
CA GLU A 52 3.31 20.10 -1.64
C GLU A 52 2.10 19.33 -1.09
N MET A 53 1.69 18.23 -1.73
CA MET A 53 0.63 17.34 -1.21
C MET A 53 0.97 16.65 0.12
N PHE A 54 2.26 16.49 0.43
CA PHE A 54 2.74 15.84 1.66
C PHE A 54 3.37 16.82 2.66
N GLN A 55 3.28 18.13 2.45
CA GLN A 55 3.59 19.08 3.51
C GLN A 55 2.55 18.93 4.62
N PRO A 56 2.93 18.54 5.84
CA PRO A 56 2.01 18.60 6.95
C PRO A 56 1.63 20.07 7.12
N GLU A 57 0.33 20.37 7.06
CA GLU A 57 -0.20 21.66 7.49
C GLU A 57 0.41 21.93 8.87
N SER A 58 1.26 22.95 8.96
CA SER A 58 1.84 23.39 10.21
C SER A 58 0.74 24.09 11.01
N GLU A 59 -0.15 23.30 11.60
CA GLU A 59 -0.93 23.74 12.73
C GLU A 59 0.01 23.72 13.93
N ASP A 60 0.27 24.91 14.47
CA ASP A 60 0.85 25.13 15.80
C ASP A 60 -0.13 24.57 16.87
N GLU A 61 -0.39 23.27 16.84
CA GLU A 61 -0.85 22.57 18.02
C GLU A 61 0.38 22.37 18.90
N GLU A 62 0.29 22.86 20.15
CA GLU A 62 1.21 22.51 21.22
C GLU A 62 1.25 20.97 21.29
N VAL A 63 2.22 20.37 20.59
CA VAL A 63 2.51 18.94 20.70
C VAL A 63 3.05 18.79 22.11
N VAL A 64 2.14 18.48 23.04
CA VAL A 64 2.51 17.85 24.29
C VAL A 64 3.30 16.62 23.85
N GLU A 65 4.62 16.69 23.97
CA GLU A 65 5.51 15.54 23.79
C GLU A 65 5.14 14.54 24.89
N GLU A 66 4.06 13.80 24.70
CA GLU A 66 3.76 12.62 25.47
C GLU A 66 4.98 11.72 25.28
N SER A 67 5.72 11.52 26.38
CA SER A 67 6.93 10.72 26.35
C SER A 67 6.60 9.34 25.82
N ILE A 68 6.98 9.07 24.57
CA ILE A 68 6.71 7.79 23.91
C ILE A 68 7.52 6.74 24.66
N VAL A 69 6.84 5.96 25.52
CA VAL A 69 7.46 4.84 26.22
C VAL A 69 7.85 3.80 25.18
N ARG A 70 9.15 3.52 25.07
CA ARG A 70 9.65 2.48 24.18
C ARG A 70 9.27 1.11 24.73
N VAL A 71 8.36 0.43 24.06
CA VAL A 71 7.97 -0.96 24.37
C VAL A 71 8.78 -1.97 23.57
N THR A 72 9.00 -3.15 24.12
CA THR A 72 9.64 -4.26 23.42
C THR A 72 8.72 -4.87 22.36
N HIS A 73 9.28 -5.58 21.38
CA HIS A 73 8.49 -6.29 20.37
C HIS A 73 7.51 -7.31 20.97
N ASN A 74 7.85 -7.93 22.10
CA ASN A 74 6.98 -8.90 22.78
C ASN A 74 5.83 -8.21 23.51
N GLU A 75 6.10 -7.10 24.21
CA GLU A 75 5.04 -6.32 24.86
C GLU A 75 4.06 -5.75 23.83
N ALA A 76 4.58 -5.23 22.72
CA ALA A 76 3.74 -4.71 21.64
C ALA A 76 2.90 -5.80 20.97
N ALA A 77 3.46 -6.99 20.74
CA ALA A 77 2.71 -8.13 20.20
C ALA A 77 1.60 -8.59 21.16
N ASN A 78 1.89 -8.69 22.45
CA ASN A 78 0.91 -9.07 23.47
C ASN A 78 -0.22 -8.03 23.56
N ALA A 79 0.11 -6.73 23.53
CA ALA A 79 -0.88 -5.66 23.55
C ALA A 79 -1.80 -5.71 22.32
N LEU A 80 -1.25 -5.94 21.12
CA LEU A 80 -2.05 -6.10 19.91
C LEU A 80 -2.98 -7.31 19.97
N ALA A 81 -2.54 -8.43 20.56
CA ALA A 81 -3.38 -9.60 20.72
C ALA A 81 -4.59 -9.32 21.63
N VAL A 82 -4.38 -8.56 22.71
CA VAL A 82 -5.47 -8.13 23.61
C VAL A 82 -6.43 -7.19 22.88
N LEU A 83 -5.92 -6.21 22.14
CA LEU A 83 -6.74 -5.27 21.38
C LEU A 83 -7.57 -5.96 20.29
N THR A 84 -6.97 -6.93 19.60
CA THR A 84 -7.66 -7.72 18.57
C THR A 84 -8.79 -8.54 19.19
N LEU A 85 -8.50 -9.22 20.31
CA LEU A 85 -9.51 -10.01 21.02
C LEU A 85 -10.66 -9.14 21.53
N TYR A 86 -10.35 -7.97 22.08
CA TYR A 86 -11.35 -7.02 22.54
C TYR A 86 -12.29 -6.62 21.39
N GLU A 87 -11.71 -6.30 20.23
CA GLU A 87 -12.48 -5.82 19.09
C GLU A 87 -13.28 -6.93 18.40
N GLU A 88 -12.77 -8.16 18.39
CA GLU A 88 -13.52 -9.35 17.95
C GLU A 88 -14.72 -9.68 18.86
N GLN A 89 -14.62 -9.34 20.15
CA GLN A 89 -15.67 -9.57 21.15
C GLN A 89 -16.67 -8.41 21.25
N ALA A 90 -16.38 -7.28 20.61
CA ALA A 90 -17.27 -6.13 20.60
C ALA A 90 -18.51 -6.40 19.74
N ASN A 91 -19.70 -6.01 20.24
CA ASN A 91 -20.96 -6.17 19.50
C ASN A 91 -21.02 -5.35 18.19
N ASP A 92 -20.17 -4.33 18.06
CA ASP A 92 -20.07 -3.44 16.90
C ASP A 92 -18.59 -3.16 16.58
N GLY A 93 -17.77 -4.22 16.57
CA GLY A 93 -16.34 -4.10 16.31
C GLY A 93 -16.04 -3.59 14.90
N ASP A 94 -15.09 -2.66 14.78
CA ASP A 94 -14.75 -2.08 13.47
C ASP A 94 -13.90 -3.06 12.63
N PRO A 95 -14.42 -3.58 11.49
CA PRO A 95 -13.66 -4.48 10.64
C PRO A 95 -12.40 -3.84 10.05
N ASN A 96 -12.39 -2.51 9.85
CA ASN A 96 -11.20 -1.80 9.38
C ASN A 96 -10.12 -1.73 10.46
N LEU A 97 -10.52 -1.55 11.71
CA LEU A 97 -9.62 -1.58 12.85
C LEU A 97 -8.99 -2.96 13.01
N LEU A 98 -9.77 -4.04 12.92
CA LEU A 98 -9.26 -5.41 12.96
C LEU A 98 -8.22 -5.68 11.87
N LEU A 99 -8.47 -5.24 10.63
CA LEU A 99 -7.51 -5.37 9.53
C LEU A 99 -6.21 -4.60 9.80
N ARG A 100 -6.30 -3.41 10.40
CA ARG A 100 -5.13 -2.62 10.80
C ARG A 100 -4.34 -3.32 11.90
N LEU A 101 -5.00 -3.84 12.92
CA LEU A 101 -4.37 -4.57 14.03
C LEU A 101 -3.63 -5.81 13.52
N GLN A 102 -4.26 -6.61 12.65
CA GLN A 102 -3.62 -7.78 12.02
C GLN A 102 -2.40 -7.41 11.17
N LYS A 103 -2.47 -6.29 10.43
CA LYS A 103 -1.32 -5.79 9.65
C LYS A 103 -0.16 -5.41 10.57
N LEU A 104 -0.44 -4.72 11.68
CA LEU A 104 0.58 -4.33 12.65
C LEU A 104 1.20 -5.55 13.33
N GLU A 105 0.39 -6.55 13.71
CA GLU A 105 0.87 -7.79 14.29
C GLU A 105 1.88 -8.51 13.38
N ARG A 106 1.58 -8.60 12.08
CA ARG A 106 2.50 -9.17 11.08
C ARG A 106 3.80 -8.40 11.02
N GLN A 107 3.75 -7.06 11.03
CA GLN A 107 4.94 -6.22 10.98
C GLN A 107 5.81 -6.40 12.23
N ILE A 108 5.22 -6.41 13.42
CA ILE A 108 5.95 -6.64 14.67
C ILE A 108 6.57 -8.03 14.69
N THR A 109 5.85 -9.05 14.22
CA THR A 109 6.38 -10.41 14.11
C THR A 109 7.61 -10.47 13.20
N VAL A 110 7.56 -9.84 12.03
CA VAL A 110 8.71 -9.75 11.12
C VAL A 110 9.89 -9.03 11.78
N ARG A 111 9.66 -7.92 12.48
CA ARG A 111 10.71 -7.18 13.20
C ARG A 111 11.31 -8.00 14.34
N ARG A 112 10.47 -8.75 15.07
CA ARG A 112 10.90 -9.68 16.12
C ARG A 112 11.80 -10.78 15.56
N ILE A 113 11.43 -11.38 14.43
CA ILE A 113 12.24 -12.42 13.76
C ILE A 113 13.56 -11.83 13.26
N LYS A 114 13.54 -10.65 12.62
CA LYS A 114 14.75 -9.98 12.13
C LYS A 114 15.71 -9.57 13.25
N GLY A 115 15.18 -9.15 14.40
CA GLY A 115 15.98 -8.81 15.58
C GLY A 115 16.41 -10.01 16.41
N GLY A 116 15.75 -11.17 16.25
CA GLY A 116 16.13 -12.42 16.88
C GLY A 116 17.37 -13.00 16.22
N LYS A 117 18.46 -13.14 16.97
CA LYS A 117 19.61 -13.93 16.51
C LYS A 117 19.12 -15.34 16.20
N GLN A 118 19.32 -15.79 14.96
CA GLN A 118 19.12 -17.17 14.57
C GLN A 118 20.01 -18.04 15.45
N MET A 119 19.44 -18.76 16.42
CA MET A 119 20.19 -19.76 17.16
C MET A 119 20.43 -20.94 16.23
N GLU A 120 21.68 -21.41 16.15
CA GLU A 120 21.95 -22.67 15.48
C GLU A 120 21.15 -23.78 16.17
N LEU A 121 20.45 -24.60 15.37
CA LEU A 121 19.71 -25.77 15.85
C LEU A 121 20.59 -26.72 16.70
N THR A 122 21.90 -26.71 16.45
CA THR A 122 22.91 -27.47 17.21
C THR A 122 22.93 -27.13 18.70
N HIS A 123 22.48 -25.94 19.09
CA HIS A 123 22.43 -25.51 20.48
C HIS A 123 21.26 -26.13 21.25
N TYR A 124 20.21 -26.60 20.56
CA TYR A 124 19.03 -27.23 21.15
C TYR A 124 19.28 -28.71 21.51
N PHE A 125 20.18 -29.38 20.79
CA PHE A 125 20.48 -30.82 20.95
C PHE A 125 21.67 -31.11 21.89
N LYS A 126 22.17 -30.10 22.63
CA LYS A 126 23.30 -30.25 23.57
C LYS A 126 22.86 -30.24 25.05
N GLN A 127 21.57 -30.42 25.33
CA GLN A 127 21.07 -30.74 26.68
C GLN A 127 20.90 -32.24 26.85
#